data_AF-A0A9E3M5C3-F1
#
_entry.id   AF-A0A9E3M5C3-F1
#
_cell.length_a   1.000
_cell.length_b   1.000
_cell.length_c   1.000
_cell.angle_alpha   90.00
_cell.angle_beta   90.00
_cell.angle_gamma   90.00
#
_symmetry.space_group_name_H-M   'P 1'
#
loop_
_entity.id
_entity.type
_entity.pdbx_description
1 polymer ?
#
loop_
_entity_poly.entity_id
_entity_poly.type
_entity_poly.pdbx_seq_one_letter_code
_entity_poly.pdbx_strand_id
1 'polypeptide(L)'
;MLTKFDKPLLGTVFLIEQDVPRDTIGRDLENIAGLGLNLVVLWPPLSRWDSADGVSVAFDTVDYVMDLCAELGLAAILELEGQNPAFQFMPDYLFKEEYFSIDDTGKHWVNYLHPEVDKLICDYCREVAGHFKDHPALLGYDLFNEVNFRSTDKHNLAAFQRWLTEKYGSVGKINRVWGRFFSSFEQVRLDNLDYAYSKWSSLRP
;
A
#
# COMPACT_ATOMS: atom_id res chain seq x y z
N MET A 1 15.11 2.09 -20.70
CA MET A 1 14.71 3.23 -21.55
C MET A 1 13.32 3.64 -21.10
N LEU A 2 13.06 4.93 -20.86
CA LEU A 2 11.69 5.39 -20.61
C LEU A 2 10.89 5.19 -21.90
N THR A 3 9.80 4.42 -21.84
CA THR A 3 8.86 4.25 -22.94
C THR A 3 8.35 5.64 -23.34
N LYS A 4 8.62 6.06 -24.57
CA LYS A 4 8.04 7.28 -25.11
C LYS A 4 6.62 6.96 -25.54
N PHE A 5 5.64 7.60 -24.91
CA PHE A 5 4.25 7.51 -25.34
C PHE A 5 3.98 8.54 -26.43
N ASP A 6 3.43 8.09 -27.55
CA ASP A 6 3.05 8.96 -28.66
C ASP A 6 1.76 9.75 -28.36
N LYS A 7 1.05 9.39 -27.28
CA LYS A 7 -0.17 10.04 -26.79
C LYS A 7 -0.16 10.09 -25.25
N PRO A 8 -0.89 11.02 -24.62
CA PRO A 8 -1.11 10.98 -23.17
C PRO A 8 -1.73 9.65 -22.75
N LEU A 9 -1.38 9.19 -21.54
CA LEU A 9 -2.09 8.09 -20.91
C LEU A 9 -3.39 8.62 -20.31
N LEU A 10 -4.51 8.05 -20.75
CA LEU A 10 -5.85 8.37 -20.27
C LEU A 10 -6.56 7.05 -20.02
N GLY A 11 -7.08 6.89 -18.80
CA GLY A 11 -7.55 5.60 -18.34
C GLY A 11 -8.54 5.68 -17.20
N THR A 12 -8.85 4.52 -16.65
CA THR A 12 -9.74 4.32 -15.50
C THR A 12 -9.20 3.25 -14.57
N VAL A 13 -9.69 3.22 -13.33
CA VAL A 13 -9.55 2.05 -12.46
C VAL A 13 -10.45 0.94 -13.03
N PHE A 14 -9.94 -0.29 -13.01
CA PHE A 14 -10.63 -1.51 -13.42
C PHE A 14 -10.58 -2.53 -12.27
N LEU A 15 -11.74 -2.84 -11.72
CA LEU A 15 -11.89 -3.69 -10.55
C LEU A 15 -12.05 -5.16 -10.94
N ILE A 16 -11.29 -6.06 -10.31
CA ILE A 16 -11.49 -7.51 -10.38
C ILE A 16 -12.48 -7.93 -9.29
N GLU A 17 -13.58 -8.52 -9.70
CA GLU A 17 -14.70 -8.90 -8.84
C GLU A 17 -15.02 -10.39 -9.01
N GLN A 18 -15.44 -11.04 -7.92
CA GLN A 18 -15.67 -12.49 -7.86
C GLN A 18 -16.67 -13.03 -8.91
N ASP A 19 -17.78 -12.31 -9.11
CA ASP A 19 -18.95 -12.83 -9.85
C ASP A 19 -19.17 -12.15 -11.21
N VAL A 20 -18.16 -11.45 -11.75
CA VAL A 20 -18.26 -10.81 -13.06
C VAL A 20 -17.84 -11.80 -14.15
N PRO A 21 -18.73 -12.18 -15.09
CA PRO A 21 -18.39 -13.11 -16.15
C PRO A 21 -17.32 -12.55 -17.10
N ARG A 22 -16.46 -13.42 -17.64
CA ARG A 22 -15.41 -13.03 -18.61
C ARG A 22 -15.93 -12.25 -19.80
N ASP A 23 -17.10 -12.61 -20.34
CA ASP A 23 -17.70 -11.88 -21.46
C ASP A 23 -18.06 -10.43 -21.09
N THR A 24 -18.45 -10.17 -19.84
CA THR A 24 -18.70 -8.82 -19.33
C THR A 24 -17.40 -8.05 -19.18
N ILE A 25 -16.38 -8.66 -18.55
CA ILE A 25 -15.03 -8.10 -18.43
C ILE A 25 -14.48 -7.70 -19.80
N GLY A 26 -14.60 -8.60 -20.78
CA GLY A 26 -14.09 -8.38 -22.12
C GLY A 26 -14.78 -7.20 -22.82
N ARG A 27 -16.12 -7.16 -22.76
CA ARG A 27 -16.91 -6.05 -23.29
C ARG A 27 -16.56 -4.71 -22.63
N ASP A 28 -16.28 -4.69 -21.34
CA ASP A 28 -15.92 -3.46 -20.63
C ASP A 28 -14.54 -2.94 -21.08
N LEU A 29 -13.56 -3.82 -21.25
CA LEU A 29 -12.25 -3.46 -21.79
C LEU A 29 -12.31 -3.01 -23.26
N GLU A 30 -13.13 -3.69 -24.09
CA GLU A 30 -13.42 -3.27 -25.46
C GLU A 30 -14.05 -1.87 -25.49
N ASN A 31 -14.99 -1.57 -24.59
CA ASN A 31 -15.61 -0.25 -24.47
C ASN A 31 -14.60 0.81 -24.05
N ILE A 32 -13.74 0.52 -23.05
CA ILE A 32 -12.66 1.42 -22.61
C ILE A 32 -11.75 1.77 -23.79
N ALA A 33 -11.25 0.75 -24.50
CA ALA A 33 -10.41 0.95 -25.68
C ALA A 33 -11.14 1.71 -26.81
N GLY A 34 -12.40 1.35 -27.08
CA GLY A 34 -13.25 1.96 -28.10
C GLY A 34 -13.57 3.44 -27.86
N LEU A 35 -13.56 3.89 -26.60
CA LEU A 35 -13.67 5.29 -26.21
C LEU A 35 -12.35 6.07 -26.38
N GLY A 36 -11.27 5.41 -26.79
CA GLY A 36 -9.95 6.01 -26.97
C GLY A 36 -9.12 6.11 -25.70
N LEU A 37 -9.55 5.45 -24.61
CA LEU A 37 -8.71 5.23 -23.43
C LEU A 37 -7.62 4.21 -23.78
N ASN A 38 -6.45 4.35 -23.15
CA ASN A 38 -5.26 3.54 -23.43
C ASN A 38 -4.56 3.02 -22.18
N LEU A 39 -5.20 3.14 -21.02
CA LEU A 39 -4.66 2.74 -19.73
C LEU A 39 -5.79 2.20 -18.83
N VAL A 40 -5.48 1.15 -18.08
CA VAL A 40 -6.25 0.74 -16.89
C VAL A 40 -5.34 0.66 -15.67
N VAL A 41 -5.86 1.03 -14.51
CA VAL A 41 -5.26 0.71 -13.20
C VAL A 41 -6.06 -0.44 -12.61
N LEU A 42 -5.44 -1.60 -12.46
CA LEU A 42 -6.11 -2.84 -12.10
C LEU A 42 -5.91 -3.18 -10.64
N TRP A 43 -7.02 -3.48 -9.96
CA TRP A 43 -7.04 -3.91 -8.57
C TRP A 43 -8.15 -4.94 -8.32
N PRO A 44 -7.96 -5.94 -7.44
CA PRO A 44 -6.67 -6.45 -6.98
C PRO A 44 -5.88 -7.12 -8.14
N PRO A 45 -4.54 -7.19 -8.06
CA PRO A 45 -3.69 -7.79 -9.08
C PRO A 45 -3.48 -9.31 -8.86
N LEU A 46 -4.40 -9.93 -8.11
CA LEU A 46 -4.63 -11.37 -8.03
C LEU A 46 -6.11 -11.61 -7.73
N SER A 47 -6.60 -12.83 -7.94
CA SER A 47 -7.97 -13.22 -7.59
C SER A 47 -7.94 -14.55 -6.86
N ARG A 48 -8.08 -14.50 -5.52
CA ARG A 48 -8.15 -15.73 -4.69
C ARG A 48 -9.35 -16.59 -5.04
N TRP A 49 -10.40 -16.00 -5.59
CA TRP A 49 -11.60 -16.72 -6.04
C TRP A 49 -11.34 -17.67 -7.20
N ASP A 50 -10.27 -17.46 -7.95
CA ASP A 50 -9.87 -18.37 -9.04
C ASP A 50 -9.26 -19.67 -8.49
N SER A 51 -8.80 -19.67 -7.23
CA SER A 51 -8.24 -20.86 -6.60
C SER A 51 -9.31 -21.86 -6.20
N ALA A 52 -8.98 -23.16 -6.23
CA ALA A 52 -9.93 -24.23 -5.90
C ALA A 52 -10.45 -24.18 -4.44
N ASP A 53 -9.68 -23.59 -3.52
CA ASP A 53 -10.07 -23.38 -2.13
C ASP A 53 -10.66 -21.99 -1.85
N GLY A 54 -10.70 -21.11 -2.86
CA GLY A 54 -11.21 -19.75 -2.79
C GLY A 54 -10.37 -18.79 -1.92
N VAL A 55 -9.17 -19.22 -1.48
CA VAL A 55 -8.33 -18.44 -0.56
C VAL A 55 -6.86 -18.43 -0.94
N SER A 56 -6.38 -19.39 -1.72
CA SER A 56 -5.02 -19.44 -2.20
C SER A 56 -4.75 -18.34 -3.24
N VAL A 57 -3.49 -17.98 -3.43
CA VAL A 57 -3.10 -17.06 -4.50
C VAL A 57 -3.42 -17.71 -5.85
N ALA A 58 -4.11 -16.95 -6.71
CA ALA A 58 -4.40 -17.34 -8.09
C ALA A 58 -4.53 -16.09 -8.96
N PHE A 59 -4.30 -16.26 -10.25
CA PHE A 59 -4.16 -15.15 -11.21
C PHE A 59 -5.07 -15.28 -12.45
N ASP A 60 -5.78 -16.39 -12.66
CA ASP A 60 -6.46 -16.72 -13.92
C ASP A 60 -7.34 -15.60 -14.50
N THR A 61 -8.10 -14.90 -13.66
CA THR A 61 -8.95 -13.77 -14.06
C THR A 61 -8.12 -12.53 -14.36
N VAL A 62 -7.05 -12.30 -13.61
CA VAL A 62 -6.12 -11.18 -13.85
C VAL A 62 -5.29 -11.42 -15.10
N ASP A 63 -4.83 -12.65 -15.34
CA ASP A 63 -4.14 -13.08 -16.57
C ASP A 63 -5.02 -12.82 -17.78
N TYR A 64 -6.30 -13.23 -17.73
CA TYR A 64 -7.26 -12.96 -18.80
C TYR A 64 -7.40 -11.45 -19.09
N VAL A 65 -7.48 -10.62 -18.06
CA VAL A 65 -7.58 -9.16 -18.24
C VAL A 65 -6.29 -8.57 -18.82
N MET A 66 -5.14 -9.03 -18.35
CA MET A 66 -3.83 -8.56 -18.80
C MET A 66 -3.60 -8.94 -20.27
N ASP A 67 -3.91 -10.18 -20.66
CA ASP A 67 -3.86 -10.65 -22.04
C ASP A 67 -4.75 -9.78 -22.95
N LEU A 68 -6.01 -9.56 -22.55
CA LEU A 68 -6.93 -8.76 -23.33
C LEU A 68 -6.50 -7.28 -23.41
N CYS A 69 -5.90 -6.74 -22.35
CA CYS A 69 -5.28 -5.42 -22.40
C CYS A 69 -4.18 -5.37 -23.47
N ALA A 70 -3.32 -6.38 -23.56
CA ALA A 70 -2.28 -6.46 -24.58
C ALA A 70 -2.87 -6.52 -26.00
N GLU A 71 -3.94 -7.30 -26.20
CA GLU A 71 -4.63 -7.43 -27.49
C GLU A 71 -5.29 -6.12 -27.92
N LEU A 72 -5.89 -5.38 -26.98
CA LEU A 72 -6.58 -4.11 -27.23
C LEU A 72 -5.64 -2.90 -27.27
N GLY A 73 -4.35 -3.09 -26.99
CA GLY A 73 -3.38 -1.99 -26.89
C GLY A 73 -3.58 -1.09 -25.66
N LEU A 74 -4.18 -1.63 -24.60
CA LEU A 74 -4.30 -0.98 -23.30
C LEU A 74 -3.02 -1.26 -22.47
N ALA A 75 -2.42 -0.21 -21.94
CA ALA A 75 -1.46 -0.34 -20.87
C ALA A 75 -2.17 -0.70 -19.55
N ALA A 76 -1.50 -1.43 -18.67
CA ALA A 76 -2.01 -1.80 -17.35
C ALA A 76 -1.02 -1.38 -16.26
N ILE A 77 -1.52 -0.70 -15.24
CA ILE A 77 -0.83 -0.50 -13.97
C ILE A 77 -1.46 -1.45 -12.96
N LEU A 78 -0.65 -2.25 -12.27
CA LEU A 78 -1.14 -3.14 -11.22
C LEU A 78 -1.04 -2.44 -9.86
N GLU A 79 -2.16 -2.21 -9.21
CA GLU A 79 -2.23 -1.61 -7.88
C GLU A 79 -2.04 -2.71 -6.82
N LEU A 80 -0.90 -2.69 -6.12
CA LEU A 80 -0.49 -3.75 -5.20
C LEU A 80 -1.24 -3.68 -3.87
N GLU A 81 -1.35 -2.49 -3.29
CA GLU A 81 -2.07 -2.29 -2.04
C GLU A 81 -3.19 -1.27 -2.29
N GLY A 82 -4.41 -1.70 -1.99
CA GLY A 82 -5.64 -0.95 -2.20
C GLY A 82 -6.65 -1.18 -1.07
N GLN A 83 -7.94 -1.18 -1.34
CA GLN A 83 -8.97 -0.97 -0.32
C GLN A 83 -9.33 -2.21 0.51
N ASN A 84 -8.72 -3.37 0.29
CA ASN A 84 -8.94 -4.57 1.10
C ASN A 84 -7.72 -5.52 1.14
N PRO A 85 -7.01 -5.62 2.28
CA PRO A 85 -5.87 -6.53 2.45
C PRO A 85 -6.22 -8.02 2.26
N ALA A 86 -7.48 -8.40 2.51
CA ALA A 86 -7.96 -9.77 2.33
C ALA A 86 -7.90 -10.22 0.87
N PHE A 87 -8.11 -9.28 -0.06
CA PHE A 87 -8.05 -9.54 -1.49
C PHE A 87 -6.62 -9.53 -2.03
N GLN A 88 -5.64 -9.15 -1.20
CA GLN A 88 -4.25 -8.93 -1.60
C GLN A 88 -3.34 -9.93 -0.88
N PHE A 89 -2.83 -9.57 0.29
CA PHE A 89 -1.72 -10.25 0.95
C PHE A 89 -2.11 -11.04 2.20
N MET A 90 -3.32 -10.85 2.76
CA MET A 90 -3.68 -11.44 4.04
C MET A 90 -5.15 -11.85 4.13
N PRO A 91 -5.52 -13.10 3.78
CA PRO A 91 -6.88 -13.61 3.96
C PRO A 91 -7.41 -13.42 5.39
N ASP A 92 -8.74 -13.34 5.53
CA ASP A 92 -9.41 -12.98 6.79
C ASP A 92 -8.95 -13.76 8.03
N TYR A 93 -8.66 -15.06 7.88
CA TYR A 93 -8.24 -15.91 9.00
C TYR A 93 -6.82 -15.63 9.52
N LEU A 94 -6.00 -14.90 8.77
CA LEU A 94 -4.65 -14.51 9.19
C LEU A 94 -4.63 -13.22 10.01
N PHE A 95 -5.69 -12.41 9.99
CA PHE A 95 -5.71 -11.16 10.73
C PHE A 95 -5.63 -11.41 12.24
N LYS A 96 -4.65 -10.77 12.89
CA LYS A 96 -4.50 -10.74 14.33
C LYS A 96 -4.80 -9.33 14.84
N GLU A 97 -5.30 -9.22 16.07
CA GLU A 97 -5.59 -7.93 16.69
C GLU A 97 -4.39 -6.97 16.71
N GLU A 98 -3.18 -7.51 16.90
CA GLU A 98 -1.91 -6.77 16.90
C GLU A 98 -1.46 -6.24 15.54
N TYR A 99 -2.10 -6.68 14.44
CA TYR A 99 -1.75 -6.22 13.09
C TYR A 99 -2.38 -4.89 12.73
N PHE A 100 -3.32 -4.38 13.50
CA PHE A 100 -4.03 -3.15 13.17
C PHE A 100 -3.33 -1.94 13.77
N SER A 101 -3.32 -0.84 13.02
CA SER A 101 -2.88 0.44 13.56
C SER A 101 -3.88 0.90 14.63
N ILE A 102 -3.35 1.44 15.73
CA ILE A 102 -4.14 2.01 16.82
C ILE A 102 -3.81 3.49 16.92
N ASP A 103 -4.82 4.35 16.91
CA ASP A 103 -4.69 5.78 17.20
C ASP A 103 -5.75 6.29 18.21
N ASP A 104 -5.80 7.61 18.40
CA ASP A 104 -6.71 8.31 19.31
C ASP A 104 -8.19 8.24 18.90
N THR A 105 -8.49 7.80 17.67
CA THR A 105 -9.83 7.70 17.10
C THR A 105 -10.29 6.25 16.90
N GLY A 106 -9.40 5.27 16.99
CA GLY A 106 -9.76 3.85 16.99
C GLY A 106 -8.70 2.94 16.35
N LYS A 107 -9.13 1.72 16.02
CA LYS A 107 -8.36 0.82 15.16
C LYS A 107 -8.58 1.26 13.71
N HIS A 108 -7.49 1.61 13.05
CA HIS A 108 -7.47 1.89 11.63
C HIS A 108 -6.63 0.82 10.93
N TRP A 109 -6.47 0.95 9.61
CA TRP A 109 -5.76 0.07 8.67
C TRP A 109 -4.59 -0.78 9.21
N VAL A 110 -4.19 -1.83 8.49
CA VAL A 110 -3.06 -2.68 8.95
C VAL A 110 -1.79 -1.87 9.23
N ASN A 111 -1.03 -2.28 10.25
CA ASN A 111 0.20 -1.62 10.64
C ASN A 111 1.38 -2.11 9.78
N TYR A 112 1.78 -1.28 8.82
CA TYR A 112 2.91 -1.54 7.93
C TYR A 112 4.28 -1.67 8.65
N LEU A 113 4.39 -1.19 9.90
CA LEU A 113 5.60 -1.35 10.72
C LEU A 113 5.58 -2.63 11.56
N HIS A 114 4.48 -3.39 11.56
CA HIS A 114 4.43 -4.70 12.20
C HIS A 114 5.24 -5.71 11.35
N PRO A 115 6.27 -6.40 11.89
CA PRO A 115 7.17 -7.23 11.09
C PRO A 115 6.50 -8.34 10.30
N GLU A 116 5.44 -8.96 10.85
CA GLU A 116 4.69 -9.99 10.14
C GLU A 116 3.84 -9.41 9.01
N VAL A 117 3.28 -8.21 9.18
CA VAL A 117 2.50 -7.51 8.14
C VAL A 117 3.42 -7.06 7.01
N ASP A 118 4.55 -6.43 7.35
CA ASP A 118 5.60 -6.04 6.39
C ASP A 118 6.06 -7.25 5.57
N LYS A 119 6.30 -8.39 6.22
CA LYS A 119 6.66 -9.63 5.52
C LYS A 119 5.56 -10.10 4.57
N LEU A 120 4.30 -10.13 5.01
CA LEU A 120 3.17 -10.56 4.18
C LEU A 120 3.00 -9.67 2.94
N ILE A 121 3.05 -8.35 3.11
CA ILE A 121 3.00 -7.38 2.00
C ILE A 121 4.17 -7.61 1.04
N CYS A 122 5.40 -7.70 1.57
CA CYS A 122 6.59 -7.91 0.74
C CYS A 122 6.55 -9.23 -0.04
N ASP A 123 6.12 -10.32 0.58
CA ASP A 123 6.01 -11.63 -0.08
C ASP A 123 4.98 -11.57 -1.20
N TYR A 124 3.80 -11.04 -0.91
CA TYR A 124 2.75 -10.82 -1.90
C TYR A 124 3.21 -9.96 -3.08
N CYS A 125 3.86 -8.81 -2.82
CA CYS A 125 4.38 -7.95 -3.88
C CYS A 125 5.40 -8.68 -4.75
N ARG A 126 6.23 -9.57 -4.17
CA ARG A 126 7.17 -10.40 -4.94
C ARG A 126 6.46 -11.44 -5.79
N GLU A 127 5.38 -12.05 -5.31
CA GLU A 127 4.58 -13.00 -6.10
C GLU A 127 3.95 -12.30 -7.31
N VAL A 128 3.24 -11.18 -7.10
CA VAL A 128 2.60 -10.41 -8.18
C VAL A 128 3.64 -9.89 -9.17
N ALA A 129 4.74 -9.30 -8.68
CA ALA A 129 5.79 -8.80 -9.55
C ALA A 129 6.49 -9.94 -10.32
N GLY A 130 6.74 -11.07 -9.66
CA GLY A 130 7.35 -12.24 -10.27
C GLY A 130 6.52 -12.82 -11.40
N HIS A 131 5.19 -12.84 -11.25
CA HIS A 131 4.24 -13.34 -12.23
C HIS A 131 4.10 -12.41 -13.44
N PHE A 132 3.94 -11.10 -13.23
CA PHE A 132 3.61 -10.15 -14.32
C PHE A 132 4.80 -9.35 -14.91
N LYS A 133 6.01 -9.43 -14.34
CA LYS A 133 7.16 -8.56 -14.74
C LYS A 133 7.45 -8.47 -16.24
N ASP A 134 7.18 -9.53 -16.99
CA ASP A 134 7.49 -9.64 -18.43
C ASP A 134 6.22 -9.53 -19.30
N HIS A 135 5.06 -9.25 -18.69
CA HIS A 135 3.78 -9.17 -19.40
C HIS A 135 3.71 -7.94 -20.32
N PRO A 136 3.34 -8.07 -21.60
CA PRO A 136 3.40 -6.97 -22.56
C PRO A 136 2.49 -5.77 -22.24
N ALA A 137 1.35 -6.00 -21.58
CA ALA A 137 0.47 -4.92 -21.12
C ALA A 137 1.01 -4.17 -19.88
N LEU A 138 1.94 -4.75 -19.11
CA LEU A 138 2.39 -4.16 -17.85
C LEU A 138 3.18 -2.87 -18.11
N LEU A 139 2.64 -1.76 -17.65
CA LEU A 139 3.29 -0.45 -17.67
C LEU A 139 4.04 -0.16 -16.37
N GLY A 140 3.50 -0.60 -15.24
CA GLY A 140 4.10 -0.35 -13.94
C GLY A 140 3.23 -0.84 -12.78
N TYR A 141 3.66 -0.50 -11.58
CA TYR A 141 2.97 -0.84 -10.34
C TYR A 141 2.57 0.44 -9.62
N ASP A 142 1.33 0.48 -9.15
CA ASP A 142 0.91 1.42 -8.11
C ASP A 142 1.08 0.72 -6.76
N LEU A 143 1.84 1.33 -5.85
CA LEU A 143 2.26 0.64 -4.64
C LEU A 143 1.18 0.63 -3.56
N PHE A 144 0.42 1.72 -3.44
CA PHE A 144 -0.57 1.91 -2.37
C PHE A 144 -1.66 2.91 -2.79
N ASN A 145 -2.90 2.62 -2.42
CA ASN A 145 -3.99 3.58 -2.48
C ASN A 145 -3.92 4.60 -1.34
N GLU A 146 -3.82 5.88 -1.66
CA GLU A 146 -4.02 7.01 -0.74
C GLU A 146 -3.41 6.81 0.66
N VAL A 147 -2.10 6.54 0.72
CA VAL A 147 -1.39 6.19 1.97
C VAL A 147 -1.72 7.19 3.09
N ASN A 148 -2.51 6.71 4.05
CA ASN A 148 -2.75 7.38 5.31
C ASN A 148 -2.43 6.40 6.43
N PHE A 149 -1.40 6.72 7.21
CA PHE A 149 -0.90 5.85 8.25
C PHE A 149 -0.65 6.64 9.52
N ARG A 150 -1.40 6.31 10.56
CA ARG A 150 -1.22 6.85 11.91
C ARG A 150 -1.33 5.72 12.92
N SER A 151 -0.31 5.57 13.76
CA SER A 151 -0.40 4.72 14.95
C SER A 151 0.50 5.21 16.08
N THR A 152 0.09 4.91 17.30
CA THR A 152 0.83 5.17 18.54
C THR A 152 1.36 3.91 19.22
N ASP A 153 1.32 2.76 18.52
CA ASP A 153 1.75 1.49 19.07
C ASP A 153 3.27 1.37 19.28
N LYS A 154 3.71 0.20 19.78
CA LYS A 154 5.12 -0.08 20.05
C LYS A 154 6.00 -0.06 18.80
N HIS A 155 5.46 -0.44 17.63
CA HIS A 155 6.20 -0.50 16.37
C HIS A 155 6.47 0.90 15.84
N ASN A 156 5.45 1.76 15.87
CA ASN A 156 5.53 3.16 15.53
C ASN A 156 6.44 3.93 16.50
N LEU A 157 6.34 3.67 17.80
CA LEU A 157 7.23 4.27 18.79
C LEU A 157 8.70 3.93 18.50
N ALA A 158 9.00 2.66 18.25
CA ALA A 158 10.35 2.23 17.93
C ALA A 158 10.87 2.84 16.62
N ALA A 159 10.03 2.91 15.57
CA ALA A 159 10.38 3.56 14.31
C ALA A 159 10.64 5.06 14.48
N PHE A 160 9.82 5.74 15.30
CA PHE A 160 10.01 7.16 15.60
C PHE A 160 11.32 7.41 16.36
N GLN A 161 11.63 6.61 17.38
CA GLN A 161 12.88 6.72 18.13
C GLN A 161 14.12 6.48 17.24
N ARG A 162 14.06 5.53 16.30
CA ARG A 162 15.12 5.33 15.28
C ARG A 162 15.28 6.55 14.38
N TRP A 163 14.17 7.08 13.86
CA TRP A 163 14.19 8.28 13.02
C TRP A 163 14.77 9.50 13.76
N LEU A 164 14.46 9.67 15.05
CA LEU A 164 15.06 10.73 15.88
C LEU A 164 16.57 10.55 16.01
N THR A 165 17.02 9.31 16.19
CA THR A 165 18.45 8.98 16.25
C THR A 165 19.15 9.36 14.94
N GLU A 166 18.60 9.00 13.79
CA GLU A 166 19.16 9.31 12.47
C GLU A 166 19.14 10.82 12.17
N LYS A 167 18.02 11.50 12.45
CA LYS A 167 17.85 12.93 12.15
C LYS A 167 18.72 13.83 13.02
N TYR A 168 18.83 13.51 14.31
CA TYR A 168 19.52 14.37 15.27
C TYR A 168 20.94 13.90 15.60
N GLY A 169 21.27 12.62 15.41
CA GLY A 169 22.60 12.03 15.64
C GLY A 169 23.03 11.97 17.11
N SER A 170 22.44 12.77 18.00
CA SER A 170 22.74 12.77 19.43
C SER A 170 21.58 13.30 20.26
N VAL A 171 21.45 12.76 21.47
CA VAL A 171 20.46 13.22 22.47
C VAL A 171 20.69 14.69 22.84
N GLY A 172 21.95 15.14 22.89
CA GLY A 172 22.29 16.54 23.14
C GLY A 172 21.74 17.50 22.09
N LYS A 173 21.67 17.10 20.81
CA LYS A 173 21.12 17.94 19.74
C LYS A 173 19.60 18.05 19.86
N ILE A 174 18.87 16.94 20.04
CA ILE A 174 17.41 16.98 20.20
C ILE A 174 17.01 17.77 21.46
N ASN A 175 17.75 17.63 22.56
CA ASN A 175 17.52 18.42 23.78
C ASN A 175 17.59 19.92 23.53
N ARG A 176 18.62 20.38 22.80
CA ARG A 176 18.77 21.80 22.43
C ARG A 176 17.67 22.27 21.49
N VAL A 177 17.30 21.48 20.47
CA VAL A 177 16.30 21.89 19.47
C VAL A 177 14.88 21.88 20.05
N TRP A 178 14.53 20.89 20.88
CA TRP A 178 13.19 20.76 21.44
C TRP A 178 13.01 21.48 22.78
N GLY A 179 14.09 22.00 23.37
CA GLY A 179 14.06 22.55 24.73
C GLY A 179 13.64 21.48 25.74
N ARG A 180 14.30 20.32 25.68
CA ARG A 180 13.99 19.11 26.48
C ARG A 180 15.26 18.52 27.09
N PHE A 181 15.07 17.58 27.99
CA PHE A 181 16.15 16.94 28.73
C PHE A 181 15.96 15.42 28.74
N PHE A 182 16.38 14.78 27.66
CA PHE A 182 16.51 13.34 27.53
C PHE A 182 17.95 12.92 27.83
N SER A 183 18.12 11.70 28.32
CA SER A 183 19.41 10.99 28.43
C SER A 183 19.56 9.90 27.37
N SER A 184 18.45 9.48 26.75
CA SER A 184 18.41 8.49 25.66
C SER A 184 17.23 8.75 24.73
N PHE A 185 17.30 8.30 23.47
CA PHE A 185 16.18 8.44 22.53
C PHE A 185 14.96 7.58 22.92
N GLU A 186 15.18 6.48 23.64
CA GLU A 186 14.15 5.55 24.14
C GLU A 186 13.23 6.18 25.18
N GLN A 187 13.62 7.32 25.76
CA GLN A 187 12.79 8.08 26.71
C GLN A 187 11.73 8.94 26.02
N VAL A 188 11.82 9.13 24.71
CA VAL A 188 10.77 9.79 23.93
C VAL A 188 9.58 8.86 23.83
N ARG A 189 8.38 9.35 24.16
CA ARG A 189 7.12 8.60 24.09
C ARG A 189 6.09 9.38 23.28
N LEU A 190 5.26 8.68 22.52
CA LEU A 190 4.22 9.29 21.67
C LEU A 190 3.06 9.85 22.49
N ASP A 191 2.70 9.19 23.60
CA ASP A 191 1.64 9.61 24.53
C ASP A 191 1.90 10.97 25.21
N ASN A 192 3.17 11.36 25.32
CA ASN A 192 3.60 12.59 25.97
C ASN A 192 3.81 13.78 25.03
N LEU A 193 3.61 13.61 23.72
CA LEU A 193 3.80 14.71 22.75
C LEU A 193 2.78 15.83 22.94
N ASP A 194 1.54 15.48 23.32
CA ASP A 194 0.46 16.44 23.57
C ASP A 194 0.44 17.01 25.00
N TYR A 195 1.17 16.39 25.94
CA TYR A 195 1.36 16.91 27.30
C TYR A 195 2.31 18.11 27.27
N ALA A 196 1.78 19.21 26.76
CA ALA A 196 2.46 20.47 26.68
C ALA A 196 2.56 21.12 28.06
N TYR A 197 3.67 20.89 28.77
CA TYR A 197 4.20 21.90 29.69
C TYR A 197 4.58 23.23 28.96
N SER A 198 4.47 23.27 27.63
CA SER A 198 5.04 24.29 26.72
C SER A 198 4.03 24.86 25.70
N LYS A 199 2.76 25.02 26.10
CA LYS A 199 1.83 25.94 25.40
C LYS A 199 2.13 27.42 25.69
N TRP A 200 3.05 27.73 26.60
CA TRP A 200 3.49 29.10 26.88
C TRP A 200 4.52 29.56 25.84
N SER A 201 4.17 30.58 25.07
CA SER A 201 5.04 31.21 24.06
C SER A 201 6.34 31.77 24.66
N SER A 202 6.36 32.11 25.94
CA SER A 202 7.53 32.63 26.66
C SER A 202 8.64 31.61 26.91
N LEU A 203 8.39 30.32 26.69
CA LEU A 203 9.37 29.23 26.87
C LEU A 203 9.88 28.66 25.53
N ARG A 204 9.49 29.26 24.39
CA ARG A 204 10.02 28.90 23.08
C ARG A 204 11.07 29.96 22.69
N PRO A 205 12.29 29.56 22.28
CA PRO A 205 13.32 30.49 21.81
C PRO A 205 12.90 31.23 20.53
#